data_AF-A0A6G0QRH7-F1
#
_entry.id   AF-A0A6G0QRH7-F1
#
_cell.length_a   1.000
_cell.length_b   1.000
_cell.length_c   1.000
_cell.angle_alpha   90.00
_cell.angle_beta   90.00
_cell.angle_gamma   90.00
#
_symmetry.space_group_name_H-M   'P 1'
#
loop_
_entity.id
_entity.type
_entity.pdbx_description
1 polymer ?
#
loop_
_entity_poly.entity_id
_entity_poly.type
_entity_poly.pdbx_seq_one_letter_code
_entity_poly.pdbx_strand_id
1 'polypeptide(L)'
;MRHRCTTTGETYENVVATVMGSVRRQTLKNLVTYVLKKPVASVTDADIMGVVEARCRTLKNEFVPDVSSLFHANLRMDLTIDDCDARIFRYYEDFNGIVEDNGLQGLMGADGKEGANYKNRVKARCRILVENLQPSILKAQIDRLIELEWRDSHLGDLCSVERSSVIRLHR
;
A
#
# COMPACT_ATOMS: atom_id res chain seq x y z
N MET A 1 -1.36 24.24 15.70
CA MET A 1 -1.79 25.64 15.48
C MET A 1 -2.78 26.16 16.52
N ARG A 2 -3.90 25.47 16.81
CA ARG A 2 -4.86 25.92 17.84
C ARG A 2 -4.23 26.25 19.21
N HIS A 3 -3.35 25.37 19.70
CA HIS A 3 -2.63 25.58 20.96
C HIS A 3 -1.80 26.87 20.99
N ARG A 4 -1.15 27.22 19.87
CA ARG A 4 -0.39 28.47 19.73
C ARG A 4 -1.29 29.70 19.80
N CYS A 5 -2.45 29.67 19.12
CA CYS A 5 -3.44 30.76 19.13
C CYS A 5 -3.97 31.03 20.55
N THR A 6 -4.15 29.98 21.36
CA THR A 6 -4.55 30.10 22.77
C THR A 6 -3.49 30.81 23.62
N THR A 7 -2.20 30.65 23.29
CA THR A 7 -1.08 31.28 24.01
C THR A 7 -0.80 32.72 23.55
N THR A 8 -0.98 33.02 22.26
CA THR A 8 -0.70 34.35 21.68
C THR A 8 -1.89 35.31 21.71
N GLY A 9 -3.11 34.80 21.98
CA GLY A 9 -4.34 35.59 21.94
C GLY A 9 -4.83 35.90 20.53
N GLU A 10 -4.21 35.31 19.51
CA GLU A 10 -4.60 35.47 18.11
C GLU A 10 -5.83 34.62 17.79
N THR A 11 -6.74 35.15 16.97
CA THR A 11 -7.89 34.38 16.48
C THR A 11 -7.44 33.34 15.48
N TYR A 12 -7.93 32.11 15.64
CA TYR A 12 -7.53 30.97 14.82
C TYR A 12 -7.80 31.21 13.32
N GLU A 13 -8.88 31.91 12.97
CA GLU A 13 -9.18 32.24 11.57
C GLU A 13 -8.11 33.14 10.92
N ASN A 14 -7.43 33.98 11.70
CA ASN A 14 -6.41 34.89 11.17
C ASN A 14 -5.06 34.20 10.93
N VAL A 15 -4.83 33.05 11.58
CA VAL A 15 -3.54 32.33 11.55
C VAL A 15 -3.53 31.21 10.50
N VAL A 16 -4.71 30.76 10.07
CA VAL A 16 -4.83 29.64 9.13
C VAL A 16 -5.11 30.14 7.72
N ALA A 17 -4.25 29.78 6.77
CA ALA A 17 -4.52 30.01 5.36
C ALA A 17 -5.71 29.15 4.89
N THR A 18 -6.66 29.78 4.19
CA THR A 18 -7.76 29.04 3.57
C THR A 18 -7.22 28.14 2.45
N VAL A 19 -7.87 27.00 2.23
CA VAL A 19 -7.57 26.10 1.12
C VAL A 19 -7.72 26.87 -0.18
N MET A 20 -8.80 27.65 -0.31
CA MET A 20 -9.02 28.52 -1.46
C MET A 20 -7.90 29.53 -1.67
N GLY A 21 -7.39 30.15 -0.59
CA GLY A 21 -6.27 31.08 -0.64
C GLY A 21 -4.93 30.45 -1.01
N SER A 22 -4.80 29.14 -0.84
CA SER A 22 -3.60 28.36 -1.16
C SER A 22 -3.57 27.88 -2.62
N VAL A 23 -4.71 27.90 -3.32
CA VAL A 23 -4.81 27.47 -4.72
C VAL A 23 -4.49 28.63 -5.66
N ARG A 24 -3.65 28.38 -6.68
CA ARG A 24 -3.35 29.38 -7.74
C ARG A 24 -4.66 29.86 -8.38
N ARG A 25 -4.81 31.17 -8.55
CA ARG A 25 -6.05 31.80 -9.07
C ARG A 25 -6.57 31.16 -10.36
N GLN A 26 -5.69 30.86 -11.31
CA GLN A 26 -6.08 30.24 -12.58
C GLN A 26 -6.58 28.80 -12.38
N THR A 27 -5.94 28.03 -11.52
CA THR A 27 -6.36 26.67 -11.14
C THR A 27 -7.71 26.70 -10.45
N LEU A 28 -7.91 27.64 -9.51
CA LEU A 28 -9.19 27.82 -8.83
C LEU A 28 -10.30 28.17 -9.82
N LYS A 29 -10.06 29.11 -10.73
CA LYS A 29 -11.04 29.48 -11.78
C LYS A 29 -11.47 28.26 -12.60
N ASN A 30 -10.51 27.47 -13.07
CA ASN A 30 -10.80 26.26 -13.85
C ASN A 30 -11.54 25.20 -13.02
N LEU A 31 -11.12 25.00 -11.76
CA LEU A 31 -11.77 24.06 -10.84
C LEU A 31 -13.25 24.44 -10.63
N VAL A 32 -13.51 25.72 -10.41
CA VAL A 32 -14.86 26.23 -10.16
C VAL A 32 -15.73 26.14 -11.41
N THR A 33 -15.21 26.51 -12.58
CA THR A 33 -15.95 26.49 -13.85
C THR A 33 -16.24 25.07 -14.33
N TYR A 34 -15.24 24.19 -14.34
CA TYR A 34 -15.35 22.90 -15.03
C TYR A 34 -15.70 21.74 -14.10
N VAL A 35 -15.26 21.79 -12.84
CA VAL A 35 -15.42 20.68 -11.89
C VAL A 35 -16.57 20.92 -10.93
N LEU A 36 -16.52 22.01 -10.16
CA LEU A 36 -17.54 22.33 -9.16
C LEU A 36 -18.83 22.88 -9.77
N LYS A 37 -18.76 23.45 -10.97
CA LYS A 37 -19.89 24.01 -11.74
C LYS A 37 -20.79 24.93 -10.91
N LYS A 38 -20.20 25.77 -10.07
CA LYS A 38 -20.91 26.71 -9.20
C LYS A 38 -20.22 28.08 -9.14
N PRO A 39 -20.89 29.16 -8.72
CA PRO A 39 -20.27 30.49 -8.63
C PRO A 39 -19.09 30.52 -7.65
N VAL A 40 -18.03 31.27 -7.96
CA VAL A 40 -16.85 31.42 -7.07
C VAL A 40 -17.25 31.90 -5.67
N ALA A 41 -18.24 32.78 -5.57
CA ALA A 41 -18.73 33.30 -4.30
C ALA A 41 -19.41 32.25 -3.39
N SER A 42 -19.83 31.10 -3.94
CA SER A 42 -20.45 30.00 -3.18
C SER A 42 -19.52 28.79 -3.01
N VAL A 43 -18.25 28.91 -3.40
CA VAL A 43 -17.23 27.89 -3.19
C VAL A 43 -16.69 28.02 -1.78
N THR A 44 -16.61 26.90 -1.08
CA THR A 44 -16.03 26.80 0.26
C THR A 44 -14.76 25.95 0.20
N ASP A 45 -13.92 26.06 1.23
CA ASP A 45 -12.74 25.20 1.38
C ASP A 45 -13.10 23.71 1.39
N ALA A 46 -14.28 23.36 1.93
CA ALA A 46 -14.78 21.99 1.97
C ALA A 46 -15.09 21.44 0.57
N ASP A 47 -15.57 22.27 -0.35
CA ASP A 47 -15.83 21.84 -1.73
C ASP A 47 -14.53 21.54 -2.48
N ILE A 48 -13.52 22.39 -2.28
CA ILE A 48 -12.20 22.21 -2.88
C ILE A 48 -11.57 20.93 -2.33
N MET A 49 -11.62 20.73 -1.01
CA MET A 49 -11.10 19.54 -0.37
C MET A 49 -11.85 18.27 -0.84
N GLY A 50 -13.17 18.34 -0.94
CA GLY A 50 -13.99 17.22 -1.44
C GLY A 50 -13.62 16.81 -2.87
N VAL A 51 -13.33 17.77 -3.75
CA VAL A 51 -12.85 17.47 -5.11
C VAL A 51 -11.46 16.85 -5.10
N VAL A 52 -10.55 17.37 -4.29
CA VAL A 52 -9.18 16.82 -4.15
C VAL A 52 -9.27 15.38 -3.65
N GLU A 53 -10.01 15.13 -2.57
CA GLU A 53 -10.21 13.78 -2.03
C GLU A 53 -10.90 12.84 -3.00
N ALA A 54 -11.92 13.32 -3.74
CA ALA A 54 -12.61 12.52 -4.74
C ALA A 54 -11.62 12.10 -5.85
N ARG A 55 -10.82 13.04 -6.37
CA ARG A 55 -9.82 12.74 -7.41
C ARG A 55 -8.70 11.86 -6.89
N CYS A 56 -8.23 12.06 -5.65
CA CYS A 56 -7.28 11.16 -5.02
C CYS A 56 -7.85 9.75 -4.85
N ARG A 57 -9.14 9.61 -4.53
CA ARG A 57 -9.82 8.31 -4.49
C ARG A 57 -9.93 7.68 -5.87
N THR A 58 -10.29 8.45 -6.91
CA THR A 58 -10.36 7.93 -8.28
C THR A 58 -8.99 7.50 -8.78
N LEU A 59 -7.93 8.28 -8.54
CA LEU A 59 -6.56 7.91 -8.94
C LEU A 59 -6.06 6.65 -8.22
N LYS A 60 -6.39 6.50 -6.93
CA LYS A 60 -6.07 5.28 -6.16
C LYS A 60 -6.83 4.04 -6.63
N ASN A 61 -8.01 4.21 -7.25
CA ASN A 61 -8.88 3.11 -7.68
C ASN A 61 -8.80 2.81 -9.20
N GLU A 62 -8.44 3.78 -10.04
CA GLU A 62 -8.31 3.63 -11.50
C GLU A 62 -6.93 3.13 -11.91
N PHE A 63 -5.89 3.41 -11.11
CA PHE A 63 -4.60 2.79 -11.29
C PHE A 63 -4.64 1.45 -10.57
N VAL A 64 -5.00 0.37 -11.27
CA VAL A 64 -4.52 -0.95 -10.88
C VAL A 64 -3.03 -0.91 -11.21
N PRO A 65 -2.13 -0.68 -10.22
CA PRO A 65 -0.72 -0.68 -10.52
C PRO A 65 -0.41 -2.07 -11.06
N ASP A 66 0.50 -2.18 -12.04
CA ASP A 66 1.10 -3.48 -12.29
C ASP A 66 1.81 -3.87 -10.99
N VAL A 67 1.11 -4.68 -10.19
CA VAL A 67 1.47 -4.97 -8.81
C VAL A 67 2.82 -5.67 -8.79
N SER A 68 3.08 -6.57 -9.73
CA SER A 68 4.38 -7.22 -9.86
C SER A 68 5.48 -6.19 -10.14
N SER A 69 5.28 -5.27 -11.09
CA SER A 69 6.27 -4.22 -11.37
C SER A 69 6.51 -3.26 -10.19
N LEU A 70 5.47 -2.92 -9.44
CA LEU A 70 5.59 -2.08 -8.24
C LEU A 70 6.50 -2.73 -7.20
N PHE A 71 6.29 -4.00 -6.90
CA PHE A 71 7.12 -4.72 -5.93
C PHE A 71 8.52 -5.00 -6.49
N HIS A 72 8.66 -5.32 -7.77
CA HIS A 72 10.00 -5.45 -8.40
C HIS A 72 10.85 -4.19 -8.31
N ALA A 73 10.22 -3.01 -8.38
CA ALA A 73 10.94 -1.75 -8.28
C ALA A 73 11.31 -1.36 -6.83
N ASN A 74 10.47 -1.74 -5.85
CA ASN A 74 10.54 -1.16 -4.50
C ASN A 74 10.85 -2.17 -3.38
N LEU A 75 10.60 -3.47 -3.59
CA LEU A 75 10.85 -4.50 -2.61
C LEU A 75 12.16 -5.20 -2.91
N ARG A 76 13.13 -5.05 -2.01
CA ARG A 76 14.43 -5.70 -2.13
C ARG A 76 14.91 -6.16 -0.77
N MET A 77 15.37 -7.41 -0.69
CA MET A 77 15.98 -7.90 0.55
C MET A 77 17.34 -7.23 0.77
N ASP A 78 17.52 -6.65 1.96
CA ASP A 78 18.77 -6.03 2.37
C ASP A 78 19.80 -7.10 2.77
N LEU A 79 20.73 -7.39 1.87
CA LEU A 79 21.77 -8.39 2.09
C LEU A 79 22.92 -7.88 2.99
N THR A 80 22.90 -6.62 3.42
CA THR A 80 23.87 -6.08 4.39
C THR A 80 23.55 -6.49 5.82
N ILE A 81 22.33 -7.00 6.07
CA ILE A 81 21.93 -7.57 7.34
C ILE A 81 22.44 -9.01 7.42
N ASP A 82 23.41 -9.26 8.31
CA ASP A 82 24.03 -10.57 8.51
C ASP A 82 23.06 -11.58 9.15
N ASP A 83 22.28 -11.12 10.14
CA ASP A 83 21.31 -11.95 10.84
C ASP A 83 20.12 -12.29 9.92
N CYS A 84 19.91 -13.59 9.69
CA CYS A 84 18.90 -14.08 8.76
C CYS A 84 17.48 -13.69 9.19
N ASP A 85 17.17 -13.80 10.49
CA ASP A 85 15.83 -13.53 11.00
C ASP A 85 15.52 -12.03 10.93
N ALA A 86 16.46 -11.17 11.32
CA ALA A 86 16.34 -9.72 11.19
C ALA A 86 16.19 -9.29 9.72
N ARG A 87 16.93 -9.94 8.80
CA ARG A 87 16.84 -9.65 7.37
C ARG A 87 15.47 -10.01 6.80
N ILE A 88 14.94 -11.17 7.16
CA ILE A 88 13.60 -11.61 6.75
C ILE A 88 12.55 -10.69 7.36
N PHE A 89 12.67 -10.37 8.64
CA PHE A 89 11.74 -9.49 9.33
C PHE A 89 11.67 -8.11 8.66
N ARG A 90 12.83 -7.50 8.38
CA ARG A 90 12.91 -6.23 7.64
C ARG A 90 12.24 -6.33 6.26
N TYR A 91 12.48 -7.41 5.52
CA TYR A 91 11.85 -7.64 4.23
C TYR A 91 10.31 -7.70 4.30
N TYR A 92 9.76 -8.33 5.35
CA TYR A 92 8.33 -8.34 5.59
C TYR A 92 7.77 -6.97 6.01
N GLU A 93 8.52 -6.20 6.82
CA GLU A 93 8.16 -4.81 7.15
C GLU A 93 8.09 -3.95 5.88
N ASP A 94 9.10 -4.03 5.01
CA ASP A 94 9.15 -3.27 3.75
C ASP A 94 7.99 -3.67 2.83
N PHE A 95 7.69 -4.98 2.72
CA PHE A 95 6.53 -5.45 1.98
C PHE A 95 5.22 -4.85 2.53
N ASN A 96 5.01 -4.91 3.84
CA ASN A 96 3.79 -4.39 4.46
C ASN A 96 3.68 -2.86 4.29
N GLY A 97 4.79 -2.14 4.41
CA GLY A 97 4.84 -0.70 4.11
C GLY A 97 4.39 -0.38 2.69
N ILE A 98 4.91 -1.11 1.69
CA ILE A 98 4.49 -0.95 0.28
C ILE A 98 3.00 -1.24 0.12
N VAL A 99 2.48 -2.29 0.76
CA VAL A 99 1.04 -2.62 0.72
C VAL A 99 0.19 -1.49 1.30
N GLU A 100 0.60 -0.94 2.44
CA GLU A 100 -0.13 0.12 3.13
C GLU A 100 -0.12 1.44 2.37
N ASP A 101 1.06 1.87 1.91
CA ASP A 101 1.26 3.11 1.18
C ASP A 101 0.48 3.14 -0.14
N ASN A 102 0.28 1.97 -0.76
CA ASN A 102 -0.40 1.82 -2.04
C ASN A 102 -1.86 1.33 -1.92
N GLY A 103 -2.38 1.13 -0.70
CA GLY A 103 -3.77 0.72 -0.51
C GLY A 103 -4.08 -0.70 -1.01
N LEU A 104 -3.09 -1.59 -1.05
CA LEU A 104 -3.20 -2.94 -1.63
C LEU A 104 -3.69 -4.00 -0.64
N GLN A 105 -4.15 -3.61 0.56
CA GLN A 105 -4.54 -4.53 1.63
C GLN A 105 -5.57 -5.57 1.15
N GLY A 106 -6.58 -5.11 0.40
CA GLY A 106 -7.66 -5.95 -0.16
C GLY A 106 -7.25 -6.89 -1.29
N LEU A 107 -6.08 -6.65 -1.91
CA LEU A 107 -5.51 -7.54 -2.92
C LEU A 107 -4.51 -8.53 -2.32
N MET A 108 -3.84 -8.13 -1.23
CA MET A 108 -2.80 -8.91 -0.56
C MET A 108 -3.29 -9.68 0.67
N GLY A 109 -4.59 -9.61 0.98
CA GLY A 109 -5.22 -10.41 2.02
C GLY A 109 -4.81 -10.02 3.44
N ALA A 110 -4.47 -8.74 3.66
CA ALA A 110 -4.26 -8.20 5.00
C ALA A 110 -5.60 -8.02 5.76
N ASP A 111 -6.71 -7.98 5.01
CA ASP A 111 -8.08 -7.77 5.46
C ASP A 111 -8.82 -9.11 5.67
N GLY A 112 -8.66 -9.69 6.86
CA GLY A 112 -9.51 -10.79 7.36
C GLY A 112 -9.37 -12.13 6.62
N LYS A 113 -9.60 -13.22 7.37
CA LYS A 113 -9.53 -14.60 6.84
C LYS A 113 -10.77 -15.06 6.08
N GLU A 114 -11.73 -14.17 5.86
CA GLU A 114 -13.04 -14.52 5.32
C GLU A 114 -13.19 -14.14 3.83
N GLY A 115 -13.94 -14.98 3.11
CA GLY A 115 -14.34 -14.76 1.73
C GLY A 115 -13.72 -15.73 0.72
N ALA A 116 -14.49 -16.04 -0.33
CA ALA A 116 -14.15 -16.99 -1.41
C ALA A 116 -12.82 -16.69 -2.14
N ASN A 117 -12.30 -15.46 -2.00
CA ASN A 117 -11.06 -15.01 -2.63
C ASN A 117 -9.84 -14.97 -1.70
N TYR A 118 -9.98 -15.30 -0.40
CA TYR A 118 -8.86 -15.28 0.56
C TYR A 118 -7.66 -16.10 0.07
N LYS A 119 -7.93 -17.32 -0.41
CA LYS A 119 -6.90 -18.21 -0.98
C LYS A 119 -6.15 -17.58 -2.15
N ASN A 120 -6.86 -16.86 -3.03
CA ASN A 120 -6.24 -16.19 -4.17
C ASN A 120 -5.40 -14.98 -3.73
N ARG A 121 -5.86 -14.23 -2.72
CA ARG A 121 -5.11 -13.11 -2.12
C ARG A 121 -3.81 -13.58 -1.46
N VAL A 122 -3.89 -14.65 -0.65
CA VAL A 122 -2.70 -15.27 -0.04
C VAL A 122 -1.74 -15.79 -1.11
N LYS A 123 -2.26 -16.43 -2.17
CA LYS A 123 -1.42 -16.87 -3.30
C LYS A 123 -0.72 -15.70 -3.99
N ALA A 124 -1.41 -14.59 -4.24
CA ALA A 124 -0.83 -13.40 -4.83
C ALA A 124 0.28 -12.81 -3.93
N ARG A 125 0.02 -12.73 -2.62
CA ARG A 125 0.99 -12.28 -1.61
C ARG A 125 2.25 -13.15 -1.63
N CYS A 126 2.10 -14.47 -1.52
CA CYS A 126 3.23 -15.40 -1.53
C CYS A 126 4.03 -15.32 -2.83
N ARG A 127 3.36 -15.22 -3.97
CA ARG A 127 4.02 -15.08 -5.27
C ARG A 127 4.96 -13.87 -5.29
N ILE A 128 4.48 -12.69 -4.88
CA ILE A 128 5.30 -11.47 -4.87
C ILE A 128 6.48 -11.57 -3.91
N LEU A 129 6.27 -12.14 -2.72
CA LEU A 129 7.34 -12.35 -1.74
C LEU A 129 8.45 -13.25 -2.29
N VAL A 130 8.10 -14.31 -3.03
CA VAL A 130 9.07 -15.23 -3.64
C VAL A 130 9.73 -14.61 -4.88
N GLU A 131 8.97 -13.91 -5.73
CA GLU A 131 9.47 -13.25 -6.94
C GLU A 131 10.59 -12.23 -6.65
N ASN A 132 10.50 -11.55 -5.50
CA ASN A 132 11.42 -10.48 -5.10
C ASN A 132 12.51 -10.93 -4.11
N LEU A 133 12.56 -12.23 -3.80
CA LEU A 133 13.52 -12.76 -2.84
C LEU A 133 14.95 -12.69 -3.38
N GLN A 134 15.89 -12.30 -2.52
CA GLN A 134 17.32 -12.33 -2.79
C GLN A 134 18.04 -13.09 -1.67
N PRO A 135 19.18 -13.74 -1.95
CA PRO A 135 19.80 -13.91 -3.27
C PRO A 135 19.00 -14.85 -4.19
N SER A 136 19.20 -14.74 -5.51
CA SER A 136 18.49 -15.55 -6.52
C SER A 136 18.63 -17.06 -6.33
N ILE A 137 19.70 -17.53 -5.68
CA ILE A 137 19.88 -18.94 -5.35
C ILE A 137 18.90 -19.43 -4.28
N LEU A 138 18.59 -18.58 -3.28
CA LEU A 138 17.60 -18.88 -2.26
C LEU A 138 16.19 -18.92 -2.90
N LYS A 139 15.91 -17.97 -3.79
CA LYS A 139 14.69 -17.98 -4.60
C LYS A 139 14.56 -19.29 -5.39
N ALA A 140 15.60 -19.71 -6.10
CA ALA A 140 15.57 -20.96 -6.87
C ALA A 140 15.39 -22.21 -5.99
N GLN A 141 15.92 -22.23 -4.77
CA GLN A 141 15.71 -23.31 -3.82
C GLN A 141 14.26 -23.37 -3.32
N ILE A 142 13.68 -22.21 -2.99
CA ILE A 142 12.28 -22.09 -2.57
C ILE A 142 11.34 -22.46 -3.73
N ASP A 143 11.61 -21.98 -4.95
CA ASP A 143 10.84 -22.32 -6.15
C ASP A 143 10.80 -23.86 -6.35
N ARG A 144 11.94 -24.54 -6.24
CA ARG A 144 12.02 -26.01 -6.32
C ARG A 144 11.25 -26.71 -5.20
N LEU A 145 11.32 -26.19 -3.97
CA LEU A 145 10.58 -26.76 -2.83
C LEU A 145 9.07 -26.64 -3.05
N ILE A 146 8.59 -25.49 -3.53
CA ILE A 146 7.19 -25.28 -3.87
C ILE A 146 6.76 -26.26 -4.96
N GLU A 147 7.54 -26.43 -6.03
CA GLU A 147 7.24 -27.39 -7.11
C GLU A 147 7.22 -28.86 -6.67
N LEU A 148 8.01 -29.22 -5.66
CA LEU A 148 8.04 -30.57 -5.10
C LEU A 148 6.87 -30.79 -4.14
N GLU A 149 6.58 -29.84 -3.26
CA GLU A 149 5.47 -29.92 -2.30
C GLU A 149 4.11 -29.89 -3.02
N TRP A 150 4.01 -29.20 -4.17
CA TRP A 150 2.84 -29.27 -5.08
C TRP A 150 2.65 -30.63 -5.74
N ARG A 151 3.72 -31.41 -5.97
CA ARG A 151 3.63 -32.76 -6.55
C ARG A 151 3.15 -33.79 -5.53
N ASP A 152 3.50 -33.62 -4.26
CA ASP A 152 3.03 -34.50 -3.18
C ASP A 152 1.59 -34.18 -2.74
N SER A 153 1.13 -32.94 -2.95
CA SER A 153 -0.22 -32.50 -2.60
C SER A 153 -1.23 -32.72 -3.73
N HIS A 154 -1.44 -33.98 -4.12
CA HIS A 154 -2.65 -34.37 -4.88
C HIS A 154 -3.92 -34.40 -4.01
N LEU A 155 -3.83 -34.01 -2.74
CA LEU A 155 -4.97 -33.78 -1.85
C LEU A 155 -4.89 -32.40 -1.19
N GLY A 156 -5.45 -31.41 -1.88
CA GLY A 156 -6.49 -30.56 -1.30
C GLY A 156 -6.20 -29.62 -0.12
N ASP A 157 -5.00 -29.54 0.46
CA ASP A 157 -4.79 -28.73 1.67
C ASP A 157 -3.56 -27.81 1.62
N LEU A 158 -3.75 -26.63 1.03
CA LEU A 158 -2.76 -25.54 0.93
C LEU A 158 -2.44 -24.87 2.28
N CYS A 159 -3.11 -25.24 3.37
CA CYS A 159 -2.80 -24.82 4.73
C CYS A 159 -1.46 -25.37 5.26
N SER A 160 -0.87 -26.35 4.59
CA SER A 160 0.38 -27.00 5.04
C SER A 160 1.65 -26.27 4.55
N VAL A 161 1.58 -25.48 3.48
CA VAL A 161 2.75 -24.84 2.85
C VAL A 161 3.29 -23.67 3.68
N GLU A 162 2.42 -22.90 4.35
CA GLU A 162 2.84 -21.84 5.29
C GLU A 162 3.52 -22.42 6.54
N ARG A 163 3.04 -23.57 7.05
CA ARG A 163 3.67 -24.22 8.20
C ARG A 163 5.04 -24.82 7.84
N SER A 164 5.18 -25.44 6.67
CA SER A 164 6.46 -26.03 6.24
C SER A 164 7.53 -24.97 5.95
N SER A 165 7.15 -23.85 5.31
CA SER A 165 8.10 -22.83 4.85
C SER A 165 8.63 -21.96 5.99
N VAL A 166 7.80 -21.62 6.97
CA VAL A 166 8.24 -20.87 8.17
C VAL A 166 9.06 -21.76 9.10
N ILE A 167 8.74 -23.06 9.21
CA ILE A 167 9.48 -24.00 10.08
C ILE A 167 10.86 -24.36 9.51
N ARG A 168 11.06 -24.36 8.18
CA ARG A 168 12.37 -24.66 7.58
C ARG A 168 13.30 -23.47 7.39
N LEU A 169 12.82 -22.23 7.57
CA LEU A 169 13.70 -21.05 7.66
C LEU A 169 14.34 -20.89 9.04
N HIS A 170 13.96 -21.73 10.02
CA HIS A 170 14.51 -21.75 11.38
C HIS A 170 15.35 -23.01 11.68
N ARG A 171 15.87 -23.71 10.66
CA ARG A 171 16.73 -24.88 10.89
C ARG A 171 17.93 -24.93 9.95
#